data_AF-A0A7S1XB90-F1
#
_entry.id   AF-A0A7S1XB90-F1
#
_cell.length_a   1.000
_cell.length_b   1.000
_cell.length_c   1.000
_cell.angle_alpha   90.00
_cell.angle_beta   90.00
_cell.angle_gamma   90.00
#
_symmetry.space_group_name_H-M   'P 1'
#
loop_
_entity.id
_entity.type
_entity.pdbx_description
1 polymer ?
#
loop_
_entity_poly.entity_id
_entity_poly.type
_entity_poly.pdbx_seq_one_letter_code
_entity_poly.pdbx_strand_id
1 'polypeptide(L)'
;MMELRRRKRSNDHEDRKSRKDLESERSDSGSDPASPARPNEKHRTMIHPEMDDTVLSQSILETLVITPASVKVRAVGWVRRLQRDGAGAVAELVDLIPQAVRGLKAHAAPFVEARHIIQDEPDEARSQMETQLIQEDEEATVEELVPNVMGKDRPSKIFTKALEQFFIQVTTMCPVELFSQSDAFETILGWIQALSLSSLREMRFTATRAGYGLMTGIIQVHARLTQTAITLEKQLAIDTKRGRSSEKSVPGLREKLSVVSQGVTELVQLMELAFTGVFVLRYRDVVPEIREFSLISLGSWICSSPKTFLDDSYLKYLGWMLSDR
;
A
#
# COMPACT_ATOMS: atom_id res chain seq x y z
N MET A 1 69.85 -7.26 -6.85
CA MET A 1 69.36 -8.42 -7.62
C MET A 1 68.45 -7.87 -8.72
N MET A 2 68.97 -7.65 -9.94
CA MET A 2 68.88 -8.57 -11.11
C MET A 2 67.42 -8.91 -11.45
N GLU A 3 66.87 -8.76 -12.66
CA GLU A 3 67.30 -8.30 -14.00
C GLU A 3 65.99 -8.12 -14.82
N LEU A 4 65.81 -7.03 -15.60
CA LEU A 4 65.76 -7.00 -17.08
C LEU A 4 64.75 -7.99 -17.75
N ARG A 5 63.81 -7.62 -18.65
CA ARG A 5 64.05 -7.00 -19.98
C ARG A 5 62.74 -6.69 -20.77
N ARG A 6 62.71 -5.48 -21.37
CA ARG A 6 62.42 -5.10 -22.79
C ARG A 6 61.07 -5.49 -23.44
N ARG A 7 60.21 -4.51 -23.78
CA ARG A 7 60.17 -3.62 -25.00
C ARG A 7 59.68 -4.30 -26.30
N LYS A 8 58.62 -3.77 -26.91
CA LYS A 8 58.68 -3.05 -28.21
C LYS A 8 57.36 -2.34 -28.59
N ARG A 9 57.52 -1.11 -29.08
CA ARG A 9 56.54 -0.26 -29.81
C ARG A 9 56.70 -0.45 -31.32
N SER A 10 55.66 -0.15 -32.11
CA SER A 10 55.67 0.45 -33.47
C SER A 10 54.19 0.60 -33.93
N ASN A 11 53.61 1.80 -34.14
CA ASN A 11 53.59 2.64 -35.37
C ASN A 11 53.04 1.91 -36.61
N ASP A 12 52.26 2.48 -37.55
CA ASP A 12 51.49 3.72 -37.75
C ASP A 12 50.81 3.58 -39.16
N HIS A 13 49.99 4.55 -39.57
CA HIS A 13 49.48 4.84 -40.96
C HIS A 13 48.26 4.04 -41.48
N GLU A 14 47.11 4.70 -41.68
CA GLU A 14 46.68 5.55 -42.83
C GLU A 14 46.32 4.72 -44.08
N ASP A 15 45.06 4.77 -44.53
CA ASP A 15 44.76 5.37 -45.83
C ASP A 15 43.25 5.62 -46.08
N ARG A 16 42.98 6.67 -46.85
CA ARG A 16 41.67 7.29 -47.11
C ARG A 16 41.60 7.63 -48.60
N LYS A 17 40.63 7.08 -49.35
CA LYS A 17 40.08 7.55 -50.66
C LYS A 17 39.36 6.38 -51.34
N SER A 18 38.37 6.51 -52.23
CA SER A 18 37.44 7.55 -52.71
C SER A 18 36.87 7.00 -54.03
N ARG A 19 35.65 7.44 -54.41
CA ARG A 19 35.10 7.53 -55.78
C ARG A 19 34.69 6.21 -56.48
N LYS A 20 33.67 6.17 -57.36
CA LYS A 20 32.54 7.03 -57.76
C LYS A 20 31.81 6.24 -58.88
N ASP A 21 30.51 6.51 -59.04
CA ASP A 21 29.71 6.50 -60.28
C ASP A 21 29.49 5.16 -61.03
N LEU A 22 28.19 4.81 -61.23
CA LEU A 22 27.61 4.34 -62.50
C LEU A 22 26.07 4.23 -62.37
N GLU A 23 25.37 5.03 -63.18
CA GLU A 23 23.92 5.01 -63.42
C GLU A 23 23.55 4.11 -64.63
N SER A 24 22.22 3.93 -64.84
CA SER A 24 21.49 3.30 -65.97
C SER A 24 21.29 1.78 -65.86
N GLU A 25 20.14 1.15 -66.17
CA GLU A 25 18.92 1.54 -66.90
C GLU A 25 17.80 0.48 -66.68
N ARG A 26 16.55 0.95 -66.62
CA ARG A 26 15.24 0.39 -67.08
C ARG A 26 14.80 -1.09 -66.97
N SER A 27 13.54 -1.18 -66.53
CA SER A 27 12.36 -1.96 -67.04
C SER A 27 12.08 -3.42 -66.62
N ASP A 28 10.96 -3.52 -65.88
CA ASP A 28 9.75 -4.34 -66.11
C ASP A 28 9.57 -5.74 -65.50
N SER A 29 8.38 -5.90 -64.93
CA SER A 29 7.58 -7.10 -64.67
C SER A 29 7.95 -8.07 -63.54
N GLY A 30 6.90 -8.44 -62.77
CA GLY A 30 6.81 -9.78 -62.17
C GLY A 30 6.89 -9.88 -60.64
N SER A 31 5.73 -9.68 -59.98
CA SER A 31 5.22 -10.43 -58.82
C SER A 31 6.19 -11.12 -57.85
N ASP A 32 6.17 -10.70 -56.58
CA ASP A 32 6.34 -11.60 -55.42
C ASP A 32 5.78 -10.97 -54.11
N PRO A 33 5.50 -11.76 -53.06
CA PRO A 33 4.31 -11.62 -52.23
C PRO A 33 4.46 -10.74 -50.98
N ALA A 34 3.29 -10.43 -50.42
CA ALA A 34 3.00 -9.62 -49.24
C ALA A 34 3.99 -9.73 -48.07
N SER A 35 4.58 -8.59 -47.69
CA SER A 35 5.08 -8.34 -46.34
C SER A 35 3.95 -7.77 -45.47
N PRO A 36 3.76 -8.25 -44.22
CA PRO A 36 2.65 -7.83 -43.39
C PRO A 36 2.80 -6.38 -42.91
N ALA A 37 1.72 -5.63 -43.08
CA ALA A 37 1.59 -4.24 -42.65
C ALA A 37 1.73 -4.10 -41.13
N ARG A 38 2.47 -3.06 -40.71
CA ARG A 38 2.54 -2.59 -39.32
C ARG A 38 1.13 -2.17 -38.88
N PRO A 39 0.63 -2.59 -37.70
CA PRO A 39 -0.67 -2.11 -37.23
C PRO A 39 -0.57 -0.64 -36.81
N ASN A 40 -1.48 0.18 -37.33
CA ASN A 40 -1.71 1.56 -36.92
C ASN A 40 -1.90 1.66 -35.40
N GLU A 41 -1.10 2.49 -34.74
CA GLU A 41 -1.36 2.97 -33.38
C GLU A 41 -2.65 3.79 -33.37
N LYS A 42 -3.76 3.14 -33.06
CA LYS A 42 -4.97 3.84 -32.61
C LYS A 42 -4.66 4.45 -31.25
N HIS A 43 -4.78 5.78 -31.17
CA HIS A 43 -4.84 6.55 -29.94
C HIS A 43 -5.69 5.80 -28.91
N ARG A 44 -5.03 5.24 -27.89
CA ARG A 44 -5.68 4.61 -26.76
C ARG A 44 -6.10 5.73 -25.82
N THR A 45 -7.27 6.29 -26.06
CA THR A 45 -7.94 7.20 -25.12
C THR A 45 -7.96 6.50 -23.77
N MET A 46 -7.38 7.12 -22.74
CA MET A 46 -7.46 6.60 -21.39
C MET A 46 -8.93 6.60 -20.98
N ILE A 47 -9.56 5.44 -21.03
CA ILE A 47 -10.85 5.22 -20.40
C ILE A 47 -10.56 5.27 -18.90
N HIS A 48 -10.81 6.42 -18.27
CA HIS A 48 -11.06 6.44 -16.84
C HIS A 48 -12.25 5.50 -16.62
N PRO A 49 -12.13 4.45 -15.80
CA PRO A 49 -13.28 3.60 -15.51
C PRO A 49 -14.36 4.50 -14.91
N GLU A 50 -15.52 4.57 -15.56
CA GLU A 50 -16.72 5.14 -14.97
C GLU A 50 -16.90 4.48 -13.61
N MET A 51 -16.87 5.29 -12.56
CA MET A 51 -17.08 4.80 -11.21
C MET A 51 -18.54 4.47 -11.06
N ASP A 52 -18.82 3.25 -10.61
CA ASP A 52 -20.18 2.84 -10.31
C ASP A 52 -20.68 3.64 -9.10
N ASP A 53 -21.49 4.67 -9.36
CA ASP A 53 -22.05 5.57 -8.34
C ASP A 53 -22.86 4.80 -7.29
N THR A 54 -23.39 3.62 -7.65
CA THR A 54 -24.11 2.75 -6.69
C THR A 54 -23.18 2.20 -5.62
N VAL A 55 -21.92 1.88 -5.95
CA VAL A 55 -20.93 1.42 -4.97
C VAL A 55 -20.60 2.54 -4.00
N LEU A 56 -20.45 3.79 -4.45
CA LEU A 56 -20.11 4.89 -3.56
C LEU A 56 -21.25 5.27 -2.59
N SER A 57 -22.51 4.93 -2.93
CA SER A 57 -23.68 5.20 -2.08
C SER A 57 -23.81 4.28 -0.86
N GLN A 58 -23.21 3.08 -0.91
CA GLN A 58 -23.20 2.14 0.22
C GLN A 58 -22.27 2.62 1.35
N SER A 59 -22.34 2.02 2.54
CA SER A 59 -21.27 2.14 3.54
C SER A 59 -20.05 1.30 3.17
N ILE A 60 -18.89 1.56 3.81
CA ILE A 60 -17.71 0.70 3.62
C ILE A 60 -18.05 -0.74 4.01
N LEU A 61 -18.67 -0.96 5.18
CA LEU A 61 -19.03 -2.29 5.68
C LEU A 61 -19.94 -3.04 4.69
N GLU A 62 -20.97 -2.37 4.16
CA GLU A 62 -21.85 -2.94 3.13
C GLU A 62 -21.09 -3.38 1.90
N THR A 63 -20.14 -2.57 1.42
CA THR A 63 -19.29 -2.98 0.29
C THR A 63 -18.46 -4.22 0.62
N LEU A 64 -17.91 -4.33 1.84
CA LEU A 64 -17.09 -5.48 2.23
C LEU A 64 -17.89 -6.79 2.33
N VAL A 65 -19.17 -6.70 2.74
CA VAL A 65 -20.02 -7.86 2.94
C VAL A 65 -20.78 -8.25 1.66
N ILE A 66 -21.35 -7.27 0.95
CA ILE A 66 -22.27 -7.50 -0.18
C ILE A 66 -21.50 -7.53 -1.51
N THR A 67 -20.58 -6.59 -1.74
CA THR A 67 -19.86 -6.43 -3.01
C THR A 67 -18.33 -6.42 -2.81
N PRO A 68 -17.72 -7.47 -2.24
CA PRO A 68 -16.29 -7.49 -1.92
C PRO A 68 -15.37 -7.35 -3.15
N ALA A 69 -15.88 -7.57 -4.36
CA ALA A 69 -15.14 -7.29 -5.60
C ALA A 69 -14.87 -5.78 -5.81
N SER A 70 -15.65 -4.91 -5.18
CA SER A 70 -15.58 -3.44 -5.34
C SER A 70 -14.68 -2.75 -4.30
N VAL A 71 -13.97 -3.52 -3.46
CA VAL A 71 -13.07 -3.01 -2.40
C VAL A 71 -12.10 -1.93 -2.90
N LYS A 72 -11.50 -2.14 -4.07
CA LYS A 72 -10.56 -1.16 -4.66
C LYS A 72 -11.26 0.15 -5.05
N VAL A 73 -12.46 0.07 -5.65
CA VAL A 73 -13.24 1.25 -6.04
C VAL A 73 -13.63 2.04 -4.79
N ARG A 74 -14.07 1.34 -3.73
CA ARG A 74 -14.37 1.95 -2.44
C ARG A 74 -13.15 2.65 -1.84
N ALA A 75 -11.98 2.02 -1.86
CA ALA A 75 -10.76 2.62 -1.33
C ALA A 75 -10.35 3.90 -2.07
N VAL A 76 -10.49 3.93 -3.41
CA VAL A 76 -10.27 5.15 -4.21
C VAL A 76 -11.26 6.25 -3.82
N GLY A 77 -12.54 5.90 -3.59
CA GLY A 77 -13.55 6.83 -3.10
C GLY A 77 -13.19 7.41 -1.73
N TRP A 78 -12.75 6.56 -0.80
CA TRP A 78 -12.31 6.98 0.54
C TRP A 78 -11.10 7.91 0.49
N VAL A 79 -10.07 7.61 -0.32
CA VAL A 79 -8.89 8.49 -0.47
C VAL A 79 -9.29 9.89 -0.95
N ARG A 80 -10.24 9.99 -1.89
CA ARG A 80 -10.75 11.31 -2.33
C ARG A 80 -11.52 12.02 -1.22
N ARG A 81 -12.26 11.28 -0.40
CA ARG A 81 -12.96 11.84 0.75
C ARG A 81 -11.95 12.39 1.76
N LEU A 82 -10.87 11.67 2.04
CA LEU A 82 -9.80 12.10 2.94
C LEU A 82 -9.20 13.45 2.52
N GLN A 83 -9.03 13.70 1.22
CA GLN A 83 -8.54 14.98 0.72
C GLN A 83 -9.53 16.15 0.88
N ARG A 84 -10.84 15.87 1.05
CA ARG A 84 -11.90 16.88 1.17
C ARG A 84 -12.35 17.11 2.61
N ASP A 85 -12.44 16.04 3.39
CA ASP A 85 -12.95 15.97 4.75
C ASP A 85 -12.07 14.98 5.54
N GLY A 86 -10.94 15.49 6.05
CA GLY A 86 -9.92 14.69 6.71
C GLY A 86 -10.46 13.94 7.92
N ALA A 87 -10.99 14.68 8.90
CA ALA A 87 -11.51 14.13 10.14
C ALA A 87 -12.70 13.18 9.91
N GLY A 88 -13.62 13.50 9.00
CA GLY A 88 -14.75 12.62 8.69
C GLY A 88 -14.34 11.34 7.97
N ALA A 89 -13.35 11.38 7.07
CA ALA A 89 -12.84 10.19 6.41
C ALA A 89 -12.04 9.29 7.37
N VAL A 90 -11.23 9.87 8.25
CA VAL A 90 -10.52 9.13 9.31
C VAL A 90 -11.53 8.48 10.25
N ALA A 91 -12.55 9.22 10.68
CA ALA A 91 -13.62 8.68 11.52
C ALA A 91 -14.31 7.49 10.86
N GLU A 92 -14.70 7.61 9.59
CA GLU A 92 -15.33 6.52 8.82
C GLU A 92 -14.46 5.26 8.75
N LEU A 93 -13.13 5.41 8.61
CA LEU A 93 -12.22 4.28 8.55
C LEU A 93 -12.01 3.62 9.92
N VAL A 94 -11.92 4.41 10.98
CA VAL A 94 -11.78 3.89 12.36
C VAL A 94 -13.07 3.23 12.81
N ASP A 95 -14.23 3.82 12.50
CA ASP A 95 -15.56 3.32 12.84
C ASP A 95 -15.88 1.98 12.18
N LEU A 96 -15.23 1.68 11.05
CA LEU A 96 -15.33 0.37 10.40
C LEU A 96 -14.93 -0.78 11.34
N ILE A 97 -14.03 -0.55 12.30
CA ILE A 97 -13.54 -1.59 13.21
C ILE A 97 -14.63 -2.06 14.18
N PRO A 98 -15.24 -1.20 15.02
CA PRO A 98 -16.35 -1.62 15.86
C PRO A 98 -17.56 -2.09 15.04
N GLN A 99 -17.84 -1.47 13.88
CA GLN A 99 -18.88 -1.96 12.98
C GLN A 99 -18.60 -3.38 12.46
N ALA A 100 -17.35 -3.72 12.13
CA ALA A 100 -16.96 -5.05 11.66
C ALA A 100 -17.01 -6.13 12.76
N VAL A 101 -16.91 -5.75 14.04
CA VAL A 101 -17.15 -6.66 15.18
C VAL A 101 -18.62 -7.09 15.21
N ARG A 102 -19.53 -6.18 14.89
CA ARG A 102 -20.98 -6.40 14.88
C ARG A 102 -21.51 -7.03 13.61
N GLY A 103 -20.90 -6.70 12.48
CA GLY A 103 -21.45 -6.95 11.16
C GLY A 103 -22.68 -6.06 10.86
N LEU A 104 -23.37 -6.33 9.75
CA LEU A 104 -24.40 -5.46 9.15
C LEU A 104 -25.64 -5.15 10.02
N LYS A 105 -25.74 -5.68 11.25
CA LYS A 105 -26.92 -5.55 12.10
C LYS A 105 -26.89 -4.42 13.12
N ALA A 106 -25.74 -3.82 13.43
CA ALA A 106 -25.66 -2.92 14.57
C ALA A 106 -25.41 -1.46 14.18
N HIS A 107 -26.22 -0.61 14.80
CA HIS A 107 -26.08 0.84 14.88
C HIS A 107 -26.25 1.60 13.55
N ALA A 108 -27.40 2.27 13.41
CA ALA A 108 -27.59 3.29 12.37
C ALA A 108 -26.69 4.52 12.60
N ALA A 109 -26.15 4.67 13.82
CA ALA A 109 -25.22 5.73 14.17
C ALA A 109 -23.77 5.21 14.21
N PRO A 110 -22.79 6.04 13.84
CA PRO A 110 -21.38 5.70 13.98
C PRO A 110 -20.93 5.72 15.45
N PHE A 111 -20.02 4.83 15.84
CA PHE A 111 -19.30 4.91 17.12
C PHE A 111 -18.27 6.04 17.07
N VAL A 112 -17.61 6.21 15.92
CA VAL A 112 -16.58 7.22 15.70
C VAL A 112 -17.04 8.26 14.68
N GLU A 113 -17.08 9.52 15.13
CA GLU A 113 -17.40 10.68 14.32
C GLU A 113 -16.21 11.63 14.24
N ALA A 114 -16.25 12.59 13.31
CA ALA A 114 -15.18 13.57 13.12
C ALA A 114 -14.81 14.31 14.42
N ARG A 115 -15.76 14.57 15.32
CA ARG A 115 -15.49 15.19 16.62
C ARG A 115 -14.55 14.36 17.50
N HIS A 116 -14.67 13.03 17.45
CA HIS A 116 -13.82 12.14 18.25
C HIS A 116 -12.39 12.16 17.71
N ILE A 117 -12.24 12.19 16.38
CA ILE A 117 -10.92 12.34 15.72
C ILE A 117 -10.28 13.69 16.06
N ILE A 118 -11.06 14.78 16.13
CA ILE A 118 -10.55 16.11 16.49
C ILE A 118 -10.15 16.19 17.97
N GLN A 119 -10.88 15.51 18.85
CA GLN A 119 -10.53 15.42 20.28
C GLN A 119 -9.28 14.56 20.50
N ASP A 120 -9.09 13.53 19.68
CA ASP A 120 -7.97 12.61 19.69
C ASP A 120 -7.73 11.93 21.05
N GLU A 121 -8.82 11.43 21.64
CA GLU A 121 -8.82 10.66 22.89
C GLU A 121 -9.20 9.17 22.63
N PRO A 122 -8.36 8.42 21.90
CA PRO A 122 -8.72 7.08 21.41
C PRO A 122 -8.91 6.05 22.54
N ASP A 123 -8.22 6.20 23.68
CA ASP A 123 -8.36 5.30 24.83
C ASP A 123 -9.71 5.48 25.55
N GLU A 124 -10.18 6.72 25.68
CA GLU A 124 -11.50 7.01 26.24
C GLU A 124 -12.59 6.51 25.29
N ALA A 125 -12.48 6.85 24.01
CA ALA A 125 -13.41 6.40 22.99
C ALA A 125 -13.50 4.87 22.92
N ARG A 126 -12.38 4.15 23.00
CA ARG A 126 -12.37 2.68 23.11
C ARG A 126 -13.17 2.20 24.32
N SER A 127 -12.94 2.79 25.49
CA SER A 127 -13.60 2.35 26.73
C SER A 127 -15.12 2.56 26.66
N GLN A 128 -15.56 3.66 26.04
CA GLN A 128 -16.97 3.92 25.76
C GLN A 128 -17.53 2.90 24.76
N MET A 129 -16.82 2.62 23.66
CA MET A 129 -17.21 1.62 22.67
C MET A 129 -17.34 0.23 23.28
N GLU A 130 -16.39 -0.20 24.12
CA GLU A 130 -16.46 -1.50 24.81
C GLU A 130 -17.71 -1.61 25.68
N THR A 131 -18.01 -0.55 26.44
CA THR A 131 -19.19 -0.52 27.31
C THR A 131 -20.48 -0.61 26.50
N GLN A 132 -20.59 0.16 25.42
CA GLN A 132 -21.74 0.12 24.51
C GLN A 132 -21.88 -1.24 23.85
N LEU A 133 -20.77 -1.83 23.40
CA LEU A 133 -20.80 -3.12 22.75
C LEU A 133 -21.20 -4.25 23.73
N ILE A 134 -20.75 -4.21 24.97
CA ILE A 134 -21.18 -5.21 25.96
C ILE A 134 -22.69 -5.10 26.23
N GLN A 135 -23.21 -3.89 26.41
CA GLN A 135 -24.64 -3.65 26.66
C GLN A 135 -25.53 -4.14 25.53
N GLU A 136 -25.18 -3.80 24.29
CA GLU A 136 -25.92 -4.24 23.10
C GLU A 136 -25.90 -5.78 22.92
N ASP A 137 -24.79 -6.45 23.25
CA ASP A 137 -24.70 -7.91 23.15
C ASP A 137 -25.59 -8.61 24.20
N GLU A 138 -25.75 -8.01 25.39
CA GLU A 138 -26.69 -8.50 26.41
C GLU A 138 -28.15 -8.35 25.99
N GLU A 139 -28.47 -7.32 25.19
CA GLU A 139 -29.82 -7.04 24.68
C GLU A 139 -30.19 -7.84 23.42
N ALA A 140 -29.20 -8.42 22.72
CA ALA A 140 -29.41 -9.12 21.46
C ALA A 140 -30.17 -10.45 21.64
N THR A 141 -31.42 -10.51 21.15
CA THR A 141 -32.30 -11.68 21.32
C THR A 141 -32.11 -12.81 20.30
N VAL A 142 -31.36 -12.60 19.20
CA VAL A 142 -31.15 -13.60 18.14
C VAL A 142 -29.73 -13.50 17.56
N GLU A 143 -28.94 -14.57 17.69
CA GLU A 143 -27.72 -14.79 16.91
C GLU A 143 -28.11 -15.12 15.46
N GLU A 144 -28.35 -14.10 14.62
CA GLU A 144 -28.29 -14.33 13.18
C GLU A 144 -26.82 -14.49 12.77
N LEU A 145 -26.53 -15.46 11.91
CA LEU A 145 -25.18 -15.64 11.36
C LEU A 145 -24.82 -14.44 10.46
N VAL A 146 -24.23 -13.42 11.05
CA VAL A 146 -23.64 -12.30 10.33
C VAL A 146 -22.16 -12.61 10.10
N PRO A 147 -21.62 -12.35 8.89
CA PRO A 147 -20.18 -12.47 8.64
C PRO A 147 -19.41 -11.63 9.66
N ASN A 148 -18.48 -12.26 10.37
CA ASN A 148 -17.65 -11.59 11.37
C ASN A 148 -16.20 -12.05 11.25
N VAL A 149 -15.25 -11.27 11.78
CA VAL A 149 -13.81 -11.51 11.57
C VAL A 149 -13.29 -12.83 12.16
N MET A 150 -13.99 -13.39 13.15
CA MET A 150 -13.68 -14.65 13.81
C MET A 150 -14.43 -15.85 13.19
N GLY A 151 -15.37 -15.60 12.29
CA GLY A 151 -16.23 -16.62 11.70
C GLY A 151 -15.46 -17.56 10.78
N LYS A 152 -15.76 -18.87 10.90
CA LYS A 152 -15.09 -19.93 10.12
C LYS A 152 -15.86 -20.32 8.85
N ASP A 153 -17.09 -19.85 8.72
CA ASP A 153 -17.93 -20.03 7.54
C ASP A 153 -17.39 -19.27 6.32
N ARG A 154 -17.89 -19.64 5.13
CA ARG A 154 -17.43 -19.07 3.87
C ARG A 154 -17.70 -17.55 3.78
N PRO A 155 -18.91 -17.04 4.09
CA PRO A 155 -19.16 -15.59 4.15
C PRO A 155 -18.17 -14.83 5.03
N SER A 156 -17.93 -15.28 6.27
CA SER A 156 -16.97 -14.66 7.19
C SER A 156 -15.56 -14.63 6.61
N LYS A 157 -15.08 -15.71 6.01
CA LYS A 157 -13.75 -15.73 5.36
C LYS A 157 -13.63 -14.74 4.20
N ILE A 158 -14.68 -14.59 3.40
CA ILE A 158 -14.71 -13.63 2.30
C ILE A 158 -14.68 -12.20 2.85
N PHE A 159 -15.51 -11.91 3.85
CA PHE A 159 -15.55 -10.62 4.53
C PHE A 159 -14.21 -10.25 5.16
N THR A 160 -13.61 -11.15 5.95
CA THR A 160 -12.31 -10.93 6.59
C THR A 160 -11.21 -10.62 5.57
N LYS A 161 -11.19 -11.35 4.45
CA LYS A 161 -10.25 -11.06 3.36
C LYS A 161 -10.53 -9.70 2.71
N ALA A 162 -11.80 -9.35 2.51
CA ALA A 162 -12.19 -8.06 1.96
C ALA A 162 -11.78 -6.90 2.87
N LEU A 163 -11.95 -7.05 4.19
CA LEU A 163 -11.52 -6.09 5.21
C LEU A 163 -10.01 -5.84 5.15
N GLU A 164 -9.20 -6.89 5.17
CA GLU A 164 -7.74 -6.77 5.04
C GLU A 164 -7.34 -6.10 3.72
N GLN A 165 -7.93 -6.54 2.62
CA GLN A 165 -7.66 -5.94 1.32
C GLN A 165 -8.06 -4.46 1.30
N PHE A 166 -9.14 -4.07 1.97
CA PHE A 166 -9.53 -2.67 2.05
C PHE A 166 -8.46 -1.82 2.74
N PHE A 167 -7.93 -2.24 3.89
CA PHE A 167 -6.84 -1.54 4.58
C PHE A 167 -5.53 -1.51 3.75
N ILE A 168 -5.24 -2.55 2.96
CA ILE A 168 -4.14 -2.53 2.00
C ILE A 168 -4.42 -1.54 0.84
N GLN A 169 -5.67 -1.45 0.37
CA GLN A 169 -6.02 -0.57 -0.75
C GLN A 169 -6.04 0.91 -0.34
N VAL A 170 -6.51 1.27 0.86
CA VAL A 170 -6.52 2.69 1.30
C VAL A 170 -5.11 3.29 1.38
N THR A 171 -4.11 2.49 1.73
CA THR A 171 -2.69 2.90 1.69
C THR A 171 -2.13 2.88 0.27
N THR A 172 -2.36 1.80 -0.48
CA THR A 172 -1.74 1.66 -1.83
C THR A 172 -2.31 2.59 -2.89
N MET A 173 -3.57 3.02 -2.75
CA MET A 173 -4.24 4.00 -3.62
C MET A 173 -3.97 5.45 -3.21
N CYS A 174 -3.36 5.68 -2.04
CA CYS A 174 -3.04 7.00 -1.53
C CYS A 174 -1.93 7.67 -2.36
N PRO A 175 -2.07 8.96 -2.75
CA PRO A 175 -1.00 9.72 -3.37
C PRO A 175 0.15 9.95 -2.38
N VAL A 176 1.39 10.03 -2.89
CA VAL A 176 2.60 10.10 -2.05
C VAL A 176 2.61 11.34 -1.16
N GLU A 177 2.08 12.45 -1.67
CA GLU A 177 2.01 13.75 -1.00
C GLU A 177 1.16 13.68 0.27
N LEU A 178 0.15 12.82 0.31
CA LEU A 178 -0.74 12.75 1.46
C LEU A 178 -0.06 12.12 2.69
N PHE A 179 0.95 11.26 2.49
CA PHE A 179 1.75 10.72 3.60
C PHE A 179 2.67 11.75 4.24
N SER A 180 2.99 12.86 3.55
CA SER A 180 3.88 13.90 4.09
C SER A 180 3.19 15.22 4.42
N GLN A 181 1.96 15.41 3.95
CA GLN A 181 1.18 16.65 4.15
C GLN A 181 0.05 16.49 5.16
N SER A 182 -0.20 15.28 5.66
CA SER A 182 -1.28 14.99 6.59
C SER A 182 -0.80 13.98 7.64
N ASP A 183 -1.31 14.12 8.85
CA ASP A 183 -1.18 13.23 10.00
C ASP A 183 -2.23 12.10 10.01
N ALA A 184 -3.02 11.95 8.95
CA ALA A 184 -4.16 11.05 8.94
C ALA A 184 -3.77 9.60 9.24
N PHE A 185 -2.64 9.11 8.70
CA PHE A 185 -2.22 7.73 8.92
C PHE A 185 -1.65 7.50 10.32
N GLU A 186 -1.00 8.51 10.90
CA GLU A 186 -0.56 8.52 12.29
C GLU A 186 -1.77 8.45 13.23
N THR A 187 -2.78 9.29 13.00
CA THR A 187 -4.04 9.26 13.75
C THR A 187 -4.73 7.90 13.59
N ILE A 188 -4.91 7.41 12.36
CA ILE A 188 -5.53 6.09 12.11
C ILE A 188 -4.78 4.99 12.86
N LEU A 189 -3.44 4.98 12.83
CA LEU A 189 -2.64 3.97 13.54
C LEU A 189 -2.74 4.12 15.07
N GLY A 190 -2.80 5.34 15.60
CA GLY A 190 -3.02 5.59 17.03
C GLY A 190 -4.38 5.05 17.52
N TRP A 191 -5.43 5.28 16.73
CA TRP A 191 -6.77 4.74 17.00
C TRP A 191 -6.79 3.21 16.89
N ILE A 192 -6.17 2.63 15.86
CA ILE A 192 -6.05 1.17 15.72
C ILE A 192 -5.26 0.56 16.88
N GLN A 193 -4.17 1.20 17.31
CA GLN A 193 -3.39 0.77 18.48
C GLN A 193 -4.29 0.72 19.71
N ALA A 194 -5.03 1.80 20.01
CA ALA A 194 -5.94 1.82 21.15
C ALA A 194 -6.96 0.68 21.06
N LEU A 195 -7.66 0.52 19.93
CA LEU A 195 -8.66 -0.54 19.72
C LEU A 195 -8.05 -1.95 19.81
N SER A 196 -6.78 -2.14 19.42
CA SER A 196 -6.08 -3.42 19.54
C SER A 196 -5.79 -3.84 21.00
N LEU A 197 -5.84 -2.88 21.93
CA LEU A 197 -5.71 -3.10 23.37
C LEU A 197 -7.05 -3.41 24.05
N SER A 198 -8.13 -3.53 23.28
CA SER A 198 -9.46 -3.74 23.82
C SER A 198 -9.59 -4.98 24.69
N SER A 199 -10.47 -4.93 25.70
CA SER A 199 -10.85 -6.10 26.47
C SER A 199 -11.62 -7.14 25.63
N LEU A 200 -12.33 -6.68 24.59
CA LEU A 200 -13.12 -7.50 23.67
C LEU A 200 -12.22 -8.19 22.64
N ARG A 201 -12.28 -9.53 22.59
CA ARG A 201 -11.45 -10.35 21.69
C ARG A 201 -11.67 -9.98 20.22
N GLU A 202 -12.92 -9.80 19.83
CA GLU A 202 -13.35 -9.52 18.46
C GLU A 202 -12.84 -8.16 18.01
N MET A 203 -12.89 -7.16 18.90
CA MET A 203 -12.31 -5.83 18.67
C MET A 203 -10.80 -5.90 18.46
N ARG A 204 -10.10 -6.60 19.37
CA ARG A 204 -8.64 -6.79 19.25
C ARG A 204 -8.26 -7.41 17.92
N PHE A 205 -8.97 -8.45 17.48
CA PHE A 205 -8.62 -9.12 16.24
C PHE A 205 -8.92 -8.27 15.01
N THR A 206 -10.07 -7.59 14.99
CA THR A 206 -10.44 -6.69 13.90
C THR A 206 -9.43 -5.56 13.76
N ALA A 207 -9.07 -4.90 14.88
CA ALA A 207 -8.06 -3.84 14.91
C ALA A 207 -6.68 -4.37 14.49
N THR A 208 -6.29 -5.57 14.93
CA THR A 208 -5.03 -6.19 14.51
C THR A 208 -4.99 -6.43 13.00
N ARG A 209 -6.08 -6.94 12.41
CA ARG A 209 -6.21 -7.11 10.95
C ARG A 209 -6.15 -5.77 10.20
N ALA A 210 -6.79 -4.73 10.72
CA ALA A 210 -6.71 -3.39 10.18
C ALA A 210 -5.26 -2.86 10.18
N GLY A 211 -4.58 -2.92 11.33
CA GLY A 211 -3.20 -2.46 11.48
C GLY A 211 -2.22 -3.21 10.60
N TYR A 212 -2.33 -4.54 10.50
CA TYR A 212 -1.48 -5.33 9.62
C TYR A 212 -1.79 -5.14 8.13
N GLY A 213 -3.05 -4.88 7.79
CA GLY A 213 -3.46 -4.46 6.45
C GLY A 213 -2.81 -3.14 6.04
N LEU A 214 -2.85 -2.13 6.92
CA LEU A 214 -2.16 -0.85 6.70
C LEU A 214 -0.65 -1.05 6.55
N MET A 215 -0.01 -1.76 7.49
CA MET A 215 1.42 -2.07 7.44
C MET A 215 1.81 -2.74 6.13
N THR A 216 1.05 -3.74 5.69
CA THR A 216 1.28 -4.45 4.42
C THR A 216 1.20 -3.50 3.23
N GLY A 217 0.20 -2.62 3.18
CA GLY A 217 0.09 -1.65 2.11
C GLY A 217 1.16 -0.55 2.15
N ILE A 218 1.55 -0.08 3.34
CA ILE A 218 2.67 0.84 3.55
C ILE A 218 3.96 0.23 2.98
N ILE A 219 4.26 -1.04 3.29
CA ILE A 219 5.44 -1.76 2.75
C ILE A 219 5.41 -1.79 1.21
N GLN A 220 4.24 -2.05 0.60
CA GLN A 220 4.08 -2.06 -0.86
C GLN A 220 4.33 -0.68 -1.48
N VAL A 221 3.81 0.40 -0.86
CA VAL A 221 4.05 1.77 -1.32
C VAL A 221 5.53 2.14 -1.14
N HIS A 222 6.11 1.84 0.00
CA HIS A 222 7.52 2.11 0.31
C HIS A 222 8.45 1.45 -0.72
N ALA A 223 8.24 0.17 -1.03
CA ALA A 223 9.02 -0.54 -2.05
C ALA A 223 8.92 0.11 -3.44
N ARG A 224 7.69 0.50 -3.83
CA ARG A 224 7.43 1.19 -5.11
C ARG A 224 8.12 2.57 -5.17
N LEU A 225 8.01 3.36 -4.11
CA LEU A 225 8.61 4.69 -4.04
C LEU A 225 10.14 4.62 -3.98
N THR A 226 10.71 3.67 -3.23
CA THR A 226 12.16 3.43 -3.20
C THR A 226 12.71 3.13 -4.59
N GLN A 227 12.04 2.25 -5.35
CA GLN A 227 12.43 1.94 -6.72
C GLN A 227 12.28 3.15 -7.66
N THR A 228 11.27 3.98 -7.43
CA THR A 228 11.06 5.23 -8.16
C THR A 228 12.17 6.25 -7.86
N ALA A 229 12.55 6.44 -6.59
CA ALA A 229 13.63 7.31 -6.17
C ALA A 229 14.96 6.92 -6.85
N ILE A 230 15.34 5.64 -6.78
CA ILE A 230 16.56 5.11 -7.43
C ILE A 230 16.55 5.39 -8.95
N THR A 231 15.38 5.33 -9.58
CA THR A 231 15.25 5.57 -11.02
C THR A 231 15.39 7.07 -11.34
N LEU A 232 14.76 7.93 -10.55
CA LEU A 232 14.84 9.39 -10.67
C LEU A 232 16.26 9.91 -10.42
N GLU A 233 16.97 9.37 -9.41
CA GLU A 233 18.37 9.71 -9.13
C GLU A 233 19.29 9.38 -10.31
N LYS A 234 19.13 8.19 -10.92
CA LYS A 234 19.90 7.79 -12.10
C LYS A 234 19.61 8.71 -13.29
N GLN A 235 18.33 9.04 -13.51
CA GLN A 235 17.94 9.96 -14.58
C GLN A 235 18.54 11.34 -14.38
N LEU A 236 18.47 11.88 -13.15
CA LEU A 236 19.05 13.17 -12.80
C LEU A 236 20.57 13.21 -13.02
N ALA A 237 21.28 12.14 -12.66
CA ALA A 237 22.72 12.03 -12.89
C ALA A 237 23.08 12.02 -14.39
N ILE A 238 22.30 11.33 -15.22
CA ILE A 238 22.49 11.27 -16.68
C ILE A 238 22.26 12.65 -17.32
N ASP A 239 21.16 13.32 -16.97
CA ASP A 239 20.80 14.61 -17.57
C ASP A 239 21.76 15.73 -17.16
N THR A 240 22.22 15.69 -15.91
CA THR A 240 23.28 16.58 -15.41
C THR A 240 24.59 16.35 -16.18
N LYS A 241 24.98 15.10 -16.42
CA LYS A 241 26.20 14.77 -17.17
C LYS A 241 26.13 15.11 -18.66
N ARG A 242 24.95 15.01 -19.26
CA ARG A 242 24.73 15.25 -20.71
C ARG A 242 24.60 16.73 -21.08
N GLY A 243 24.67 17.65 -20.13
CA GLY A 243 24.43 19.08 -20.40
C GLY A 243 23.03 19.36 -20.97
N ARG A 244 22.09 18.40 -20.83
CA ARG A 244 20.69 18.52 -21.24
C ARG A 244 19.88 19.27 -20.17
N SER A 245 20.51 20.28 -19.58
CA SER A 245 19.87 21.26 -18.72
C SER A 245 18.99 22.16 -19.58
N SER A 246 17.89 21.62 -20.13
CA SER A 246 16.78 22.53 -20.37
C SER A 246 16.40 23.09 -19.00
N GLU A 247 16.31 24.41 -18.92
CA GLU A 247 16.06 25.17 -17.69
C GLU A 247 14.81 24.69 -16.92
N LYS A 248 13.95 23.88 -17.56
CA LYS A 248 12.72 23.31 -17.01
C LYS A 248 12.79 21.81 -16.67
N SER A 249 13.67 21.01 -17.26
CA SER A 249 13.67 19.53 -17.08
C SER A 249 14.37 19.07 -15.80
N VAL A 250 15.50 19.68 -15.44
CA VAL A 250 16.27 19.30 -14.25
C VAL A 250 15.58 19.74 -12.94
N PRO A 251 15.02 20.95 -12.83
CA PRO A 251 14.30 21.36 -11.61
C PRO A 251 13.08 20.48 -11.31
N GLY A 252 12.25 20.16 -12.32
CA GLY A 252 11.07 19.31 -12.11
C GLY A 252 11.41 17.87 -11.70
N LEU A 253 12.51 17.30 -12.21
CA LEU A 253 13.00 16.00 -11.76
C LEU A 253 13.51 16.03 -10.31
N ARG A 254 14.17 17.12 -9.90
CA ARG A 254 14.63 17.31 -8.52
C ARG A 254 13.46 17.46 -7.55
N GLU A 255 12.46 18.25 -7.91
CA GLU A 255 11.24 18.41 -7.11
C GLU A 255 10.52 17.07 -6.94
N LYS A 256 10.33 16.31 -8.03
CA LYS A 256 9.71 14.98 -7.97
C LYS A 256 10.53 14.01 -7.12
N LEU A 257 11.86 14.02 -7.23
CA LEU A 257 12.72 13.20 -6.38
C LEU A 257 12.56 13.60 -4.91
N SER A 258 12.51 14.89 -4.60
CA SER A 258 12.30 15.40 -3.24
C SER A 258 10.98 14.89 -2.64
N VAL A 259 9.87 14.96 -3.38
CA VAL A 259 8.57 14.47 -2.93
C VAL A 259 8.60 12.96 -2.68
N VAL A 260 9.18 12.19 -3.60
CA VAL A 260 9.28 10.72 -3.45
C VAL A 260 10.19 10.34 -2.28
N SER A 261 11.34 11.01 -2.13
CA SER A 261 12.26 10.76 -1.02
C SER A 261 11.65 11.11 0.33
N GLN A 262 10.92 12.22 0.44
CA GLN A 262 10.17 12.55 1.65
C GLN A 262 9.15 11.47 1.97
N GLY A 263 8.35 11.04 0.97
CA GLY A 263 7.39 9.97 1.14
C GLY A 263 8.02 8.64 1.60
N VAL A 264 9.22 8.30 1.12
CA VAL A 264 9.97 7.14 1.62
C VAL A 264 10.28 7.29 3.11
N THR A 265 10.74 8.47 3.55
CA THR A 265 11.03 8.74 4.96
C THR A 265 9.78 8.64 5.83
N GLU A 266 8.65 9.22 5.43
CA GLU A 266 7.41 9.15 6.21
C GLU A 266 6.88 7.72 6.30
N LEU A 267 6.92 6.95 5.21
CA LEU A 267 6.48 5.55 5.24
C LEU A 267 7.35 4.70 6.18
N VAL A 268 8.63 5.01 6.37
CA VAL A 268 9.46 4.33 7.38
C VAL A 268 8.97 4.61 8.80
N GLN A 269 8.57 5.85 9.08
CA GLN A 269 8.00 6.21 10.38
C GLN A 269 6.65 5.50 10.62
N LEU A 270 5.78 5.47 9.61
CA LEU A 270 4.51 4.76 9.69
C LEU A 270 4.69 3.24 9.84
N MET A 271 5.72 2.64 9.21
CA MET A 271 6.08 1.24 9.42
C MET A 271 6.46 0.97 10.87
N GLU A 272 7.30 1.83 11.46
CA GLU A 272 7.71 1.70 12.87
C GLU A 272 6.51 1.88 13.82
N LEU A 273 5.64 2.85 13.56
CA LEU A 273 4.43 3.09 14.34
C LEU A 273 3.47 1.90 14.29
N ALA A 274 3.22 1.34 13.11
CA ALA A 274 2.38 0.15 12.96
C ALA A 274 3.01 -1.09 13.63
N PHE A 275 4.33 -1.24 13.53
CA PHE A 275 5.05 -2.36 14.12
C PHE A 275 5.03 -2.30 15.65
N THR A 276 5.43 -1.18 16.24
CA THR A 276 5.49 -0.99 17.69
C THR A 276 4.10 -0.85 18.31
N GLY A 277 3.21 -0.10 17.66
CA GLY A 277 1.87 0.21 18.14
C GLY A 277 0.86 -0.92 17.99
N VAL A 278 1.09 -1.89 17.09
CA VAL A 278 0.17 -3.02 16.91
C VAL A 278 0.89 -4.36 17.02
N PHE A 279 1.89 -4.63 16.17
CA PHE A 279 2.52 -5.95 16.13
C PHE A 279 3.17 -6.36 17.46
N VAL A 280 4.00 -5.48 18.04
CA VAL A 280 4.68 -5.76 19.31
C VAL A 280 3.68 -5.95 20.45
N LEU A 281 2.54 -5.26 20.40
CA LEU A 281 1.50 -5.42 21.41
C LEU A 281 0.74 -6.75 21.24
N ARG A 282 0.60 -7.29 20.02
CA ARG A 282 -0.35 -8.37 19.69
C ARG A 282 0.27 -9.72 19.33
N TYR A 283 1.57 -9.81 19.00
CA TYR A 283 2.17 -11.10 18.61
C TYR A 283 2.11 -12.19 19.71
N ARG A 284 1.92 -11.79 20.97
CA ARG A 284 1.72 -12.65 22.15
C ARG A 284 0.32 -12.53 22.77
N ASP A 285 -0.69 -12.18 21.97
CA ASP A 285 -2.07 -12.09 22.48
C ASP A 285 -2.55 -13.41 23.10
N VAL A 286 -3.46 -13.33 24.06
CA VAL A 286 -4.05 -14.52 24.71
C VAL A 286 -4.79 -15.40 23.71
N VAL A 287 -5.28 -14.82 22.61
CA VAL A 287 -6.04 -15.50 21.55
C VAL A 287 -5.09 -16.12 20.52
N PRO A 288 -5.08 -17.45 20.34
CA PRO A 288 -4.17 -18.13 19.40
C PRO A 288 -4.29 -17.64 17.95
N GLU A 289 -5.51 -17.36 17.48
CA GLU A 289 -5.75 -16.89 16.12
C GLU A 289 -5.10 -15.52 15.84
N ILE A 290 -4.98 -14.66 16.85
CA ILE A 290 -4.27 -13.37 16.74
C ILE A 290 -2.76 -13.59 16.65
N ARG A 291 -2.22 -14.52 17.45
CA ARG A 291 -0.79 -14.88 17.43
C ARG A 291 -0.40 -15.49 16.08
N GLU A 292 -1.17 -16.48 15.60
CA GLU A 292 -0.98 -17.10 14.28
C GLU A 292 -0.97 -16.04 13.18
N PHE A 293 -1.99 -15.17 13.16
CA PHE A 293 -2.10 -14.12 12.16
C PHE A 293 -0.93 -13.12 12.21
N SER A 294 -0.41 -12.83 13.41
CA SER A 294 0.78 -12.00 13.60
C SER A 294 2.03 -12.63 12.99
N LEU A 295 2.25 -13.93 13.19
CA LEU A 295 3.40 -14.64 12.62
C LEU A 295 3.32 -14.75 11.10
N ILE A 296 2.14 -15.05 10.56
CA ILE A 296 1.90 -15.07 9.11
C ILE A 296 2.21 -13.70 8.50
N SER A 297 1.73 -12.63 9.14
CA SER A 297 1.93 -11.26 8.66
C SER A 297 3.40 -10.85 8.70
N LEU A 298 4.10 -11.10 9.82
CA LEU A 298 5.54 -10.83 9.92
C LEU A 298 6.34 -11.60 8.86
N GLY A 299 6.05 -12.88 8.66
CA GLY A 299 6.68 -13.70 7.63
C GLY A 299 6.47 -13.10 6.23
N SER A 300 5.25 -12.65 5.93
CA SER A 300 4.93 -11.97 4.67
C SER A 300 5.72 -10.66 4.49
N TRP A 301 5.88 -9.85 5.54
CA TRP A 301 6.67 -8.62 5.50
C TRP A 301 8.15 -8.89 5.26
N ILE A 302 8.71 -9.92 5.91
CA ILE A 302 10.09 -10.39 5.69
C ILE A 302 10.30 -10.81 4.23
N CYS A 303 9.39 -11.61 3.68
CA CYS A 303 9.48 -12.02 2.28
C CYS A 303 9.32 -10.86 1.30
N SER A 304 8.47 -9.87 1.63
CA SER A 304 8.16 -8.76 0.73
C SER A 304 9.23 -7.65 0.75
N SER A 305 9.85 -7.38 1.89
CA SER A 305 10.91 -6.38 2.05
C SER A 305 12.06 -6.91 2.92
N PRO A 306 12.85 -7.88 2.43
CA PRO A 306 13.92 -8.49 3.22
C PRO A 306 15.01 -7.49 3.61
N LYS A 307 15.26 -6.45 2.81
CA LYS A 307 16.22 -5.39 3.16
C LYS A 307 15.83 -4.62 4.43
N THR A 308 14.56 -4.62 4.79
CA THR A 308 14.02 -3.94 5.98
C THR A 308 13.82 -4.92 7.13
N PHE A 309 13.18 -6.06 6.86
CA PHE A 309 12.67 -6.95 7.91
C PHE A 309 13.49 -8.22 8.12
N LEU A 310 14.41 -8.59 7.22
CA LEU A 310 15.33 -9.70 7.45
C LEU A 310 16.51 -9.25 8.33
N ASP A 311 16.17 -8.86 9.55
CA ASP A 311 17.08 -8.35 10.57
C ASP A 311 16.73 -8.96 11.93
N ASP A 312 17.72 -9.13 12.80
CA ASP A 312 17.56 -9.76 14.12
C ASP A 312 16.50 -9.06 14.99
N SER A 313 16.33 -7.75 14.81
CA SER A 313 15.30 -6.97 15.50
C SER A 313 13.88 -7.46 15.23
N TYR A 314 13.62 -8.06 14.06
CA TYR A 314 12.34 -8.64 13.65
C TYR A 314 12.32 -10.17 13.79
N LEU A 315 13.41 -10.86 13.44
CA LEU A 315 13.47 -12.33 13.47
C LEU A 315 13.33 -12.91 14.88
N LYS A 316 13.72 -12.16 15.91
CA LYS A 316 13.54 -12.57 17.32
C LYS A 316 12.10 -12.92 17.66
N TYR A 317 11.12 -12.25 17.05
CA TYR A 317 9.70 -12.51 17.32
C TYR A 317 9.26 -13.89 16.81
N LEU A 318 9.74 -14.30 15.62
CA LEU A 318 9.54 -15.67 15.13
C LEU A 318 10.23 -16.68 16.06
N GLY A 319 11.48 -16.42 16.44
CA GLY A 319 12.25 -17.30 17.32
C GLY A 319 11.60 -17.52 18.69
N TRP A 320 11.09 -16.45 19.32
CA TRP A 320 10.36 -16.53 20.59
C TRP A 320 9.07 -17.33 20.47
N MET A 321 8.43 -17.30 19.32
CA MET A 321 7.13 -17.93 19.08
C MET A 321 7.25 -19.39 18.64
N LEU A 322 8.47 -19.92 18.44
CA LEU A 322 8.71 -21.36 18.30
C LEU A 322 8.38 -22.15 19.59
N SER A 323 8.30 -21.46 20.73
CA SER A 323 7.92 -22.06 22.03
C SER A 323 6.47 -21.72 22.43
N ASP A 324 5.64 -21.26 21.48
CA ASP A 324 4.22 -20.99 21.72
C ASP A 324 3.48 -22.28 22.15
N ARG A 325 2.48 -22.14 23.03
CA ARG A 325 1.67 -23.24 23.56
C ARG A 325 0.31 -23.32 22.92
#